data_AF-X8DV49-F1
#
_entry.id   AF-X8DV49-F1
#
_cell.length_a   1.000
_cell.length_b   1.000
_cell.length_c   1.000
_cell.angle_alpha   90.00
_cell.angle_beta   90.00
_cell.angle_gamma   90.00
#
_symmetry.space_group_name_H-M   'P 1'
#
loop_
_entity.id
_entity.type
_entity.pdbx_description
1 polymer ?
#
loop_
_entity_poly.entity_id
_entity_poly.type
_entity_poly.pdbx_seq_one_letter_code
_entity_poly.pdbx_strand_id
1 'polypeptide(L)'
;MIMMVLGVLPKTAKIVESIPAPVLGGAAMTLFATVTVVGIQTLGKVDFNDHRNLIIASTSLAMGMYVQFSQSSGPATVLDHGRGIAVPALPGIDQAVPGLLQIPFSTGITMGAITAIVLNLLFFHTGSRGVAVAGGGAIRLAQVNEMTLEQFRRTFGGLVQDVHWVVDRAYRQRPFADAHDLRSAFQEAMLTGSDEEQLELIGSFPDLGAEDEAGEMVAVDHTILQTLDEAELNNVVSLATAYREHFGFPLVVCARETERYERLLRSGWSRMENSATSERSFALIEIAKIANYRFDDLVADANPITAARFGRFEDFHATR
;
A
#
# COMPACT_ATOMS: atom_id res chain seq x y z
N MET A 1 36.33 -5.72 -29.60
CA MET A 1 37.34 -6.35 -30.48
C MET A 1 37.08 -7.83 -30.75
N ILE A 2 36.76 -8.69 -29.76
CA ILE A 2 36.50 -10.14 -29.98
C ILE A 2 35.35 -10.41 -30.97
N MET A 3 34.23 -9.66 -30.90
CA MET A 3 33.10 -9.76 -31.85
C MET A 3 33.45 -9.28 -33.28
N MET A 4 34.43 -8.39 -33.43
CA MET A 4 34.92 -7.90 -34.72
C MET A 4 35.85 -8.92 -35.39
N VAL A 5 36.57 -9.73 -34.59
CA VAL A 5 37.47 -10.80 -35.06
C VAL A 5 36.68 -12.07 -35.41
N LEU A 6 35.62 -12.41 -34.66
CA LEU A 6 34.74 -13.55 -34.99
C LEU A 6 33.93 -13.32 -36.28
N GLY A 7 33.59 -12.07 -36.61
CA GLY A 7 32.86 -11.72 -37.84
C GLY A 7 33.65 -11.93 -39.14
N VAL A 8 34.98 -12.11 -39.07
CA VAL A 8 35.88 -12.25 -40.23
C VAL A 8 36.24 -13.72 -40.52
N LEU A 9 35.69 -14.68 -39.78
CA LEU A 9 35.83 -16.12 -40.09
C LEU A 9 34.60 -16.62 -40.87
N PRO A 10 34.60 -16.55 -42.22
CA PRO A 10 33.47 -17.02 -43.04
C PRO A 10 33.15 -18.51 -42.86
N LYS A 11 34.06 -19.30 -42.27
CA LYS A 11 33.86 -20.72 -41.97
C LYS A 11 32.88 -20.95 -40.82
N THR A 12 32.85 -20.08 -39.82
CA THR A 12 31.92 -20.18 -38.67
C THR A 12 30.51 -19.76 -39.05
N ALA A 13 30.34 -18.78 -39.96
CA ALA A 13 29.03 -18.37 -40.46
C ALA A 13 28.29 -19.52 -41.18
N LYS A 14 28.99 -20.30 -42.01
CA LYS A 14 28.43 -21.49 -42.68
C LYS A 14 27.95 -22.58 -41.71
N ILE A 15 28.61 -22.73 -40.56
CA ILE A 15 28.21 -23.69 -39.53
C ILE A 15 26.90 -23.23 -38.88
N VAL A 16 26.76 -21.93 -38.61
CA VAL A 16 25.53 -21.34 -38.05
C VAL A 16 24.37 -21.43 -39.07
N GLU A 17 24.62 -21.20 -40.35
CA GLU A 17 23.63 -21.39 -41.43
C GLU A 17 23.16 -22.85 -41.58
N SER A 18 23.97 -23.83 -41.16
CA SER A 18 23.60 -25.24 -41.22
C SER A 18 22.66 -25.69 -40.09
N ILE A 19 22.41 -24.82 -39.09
CA ILE A 19 21.53 -25.14 -37.97
C ILE A 19 20.06 -25.06 -38.45
N PRO A 20 19.26 -26.12 -38.27
CA PRO A 20 17.86 -26.10 -38.66
C PRO A 20 17.07 -25.00 -37.93
N ALA A 21 16.20 -24.29 -38.67
CA ALA A 21 15.34 -23.25 -38.11
C ALA A 21 14.53 -23.69 -36.87
N PRO A 22 14.01 -24.93 -36.77
CA PRO A 22 13.33 -25.40 -35.56
C PRO A 22 14.23 -25.42 -34.30
N VAL A 23 15.54 -25.67 -34.45
CA VAL A 23 16.49 -25.68 -33.33
C VAL A 23 16.78 -24.27 -32.85
N LEU A 24 16.94 -23.32 -33.78
CA LEU A 24 17.09 -21.90 -33.45
C LEU A 24 15.84 -21.36 -32.73
N GLY A 25 14.66 -21.75 -33.18
CA GLY A 25 13.40 -21.39 -32.53
C GLY A 25 13.30 -21.95 -31.11
N GLY A 26 13.68 -23.22 -30.91
CA GLY A 26 13.74 -23.83 -29.58
C GLY A 26 14.73 -23.13 -28.64
N ALA A 27 15.93 -22.83 -29.12
CA ALA A 27 16.94 -22.10 -28.36
C ALA A 27 16.46 -20.67 -27.99
N ALA A 28 15.82 -19.97 -28.92
CA ALA A 28 15.24 -18.65 -28.67
C ALA A 28 14.12 -18.72 -27.61
N MET A 29 13.24 -19.72 -27.68
CA MET A 29 12.19 -19.89 -26.67
C MET A 29 12.76 -20.11 -25.27
N THR A 30 13.80 -20.94 -25.11
CA THR A 30 14.45 -21.15 -23.81
C THR A 30 15.08 -19.87 -23.25
N LEU A 31 15.71 -19.05 -24.11
CA LEU A 31 16.29 -17.77 -23.70
C LEU A 31 15.21 -16.79 -23.24
N PHE A 32 14.12 -16.65 -23.99
CA PHE A 32 13.01 -15.78 -23.60
C PHE A 32 12.31 -16.26 -22.31
N ALA A 33 12.12 -17.57 -22.15
CA ALA A 33 11.54 -18.14 -20.93
C ALA A 33 12.40 -17.83 -19.69
N THR A 34 13.72 -18.01 -19.81
CA THR A 34 14.66 -17.72 -18.71
C THR A 34 14.65 -16.24 -18.34
N VAL A 35 14.71 -15.34 -19.34
CA VAL A 35 14.63 -13.89 -19.12
C VAL A 35 13.33 -13.49 -18.45
N THR A 36 12.20 -14.08 -18.88
CA THR A 36 10.88 -13.82 -18.29
C THR A 36 10.83 -14.24 -16.82
N VAL A 37 11.34 -15.44 -16.49
CA VAL A 37 11.39 -15.93 -15.09
C VAL A 37 12.25 -15.03 -14.22
N VAL A 38 13.43 -14.62 -14.67
CA VAL A 38 14.31 -13.69 -13.95
C VAL A 38 13.62 -12.33 -13.76
N GLY A 39 12.89 -11.86 -14.77
CA GLY A 39 12.07 -10.64 -14.68
C GLY A 39 11.02 -10.73 -13.58
N ILE A 40 10.24 -11.82 -13.54
CA ILE A 40 9.22 -12.06 -12.50
C ILE A 40 9.86 -12.15 -11.11
N GLN A 41 10.99 -12.87 -10.97
CA GLN A 41 11.71 -12.95 -9.69
C GLN A 41 12.23 -11.59 -9.23
N THR A 42 12.65 -10.73 -10.16
CA THR A 42 13.08 -9.37 -9.84
C THR A 42 11.91 -8.51 -9.37
N LEU A 43 10.76 -8.60 -10.05
CA LEU A 43 9.52 -7.93 -9.63
C LEU A 43 9.07 -8.40 -8.24
N GLY A 44 9.26 -9.68 -7.89
CA GLY A 44 8.93 -10.19 -6.55
C GLY A 44 9.75 -9.59 -5.41
N LYS A 45 10.85 -8.88 -5.70
CA LYS A 45 11.65 -8.15 -4.69
C LYS A 45 11.25 -6.67 -4.57
N VAL A 46 10.41 -6.17 -5.48
CA VAL A 46 9.96 -4.78 -5.49
C VAL A 46 8.86 -4.59 -4.45
N ASP A 47 8.94 -3.51 -3.68
CA ASP A 47 7.87 -3.10 -2.80
C ASP A 47 6.74 -2.44 -3.59
N PHE A 48 5.66 -3.18 -3.82
CA PHE A 48 4.45 -2.70 -4.50
C PHE A 48 3.48 -1.96 -3.56
N ASN A 49 3.83 -1.77 -2.28
CA ASN A 49 3.06 -0.87 -1.40
C ASN A 49 3.26 0.60 -1.81
N ASP A 50 4.38 0.94 -2.44
CA ASP A 50 4.58 2.26 -3.03
C ASP A 50 3.76 2.40 -4.34
N HIS A 51 2.80 3.32 -4.33
CA HIS A 51 1.94 3.62 -5.47
C HIS A 51 2.75 3.96 -6.74
N ARG A 52 3.93 4.58 -6.59
CA ARG A 52 4.81 4.91 -7.72
C ARG A 52 5.35 3.65 -8.37
N ASN A 53 5.82 2.68 -7.58
CA ASN A 53 6.34 1.41 -8.10
C ASN A 53 5.24 0.63 -8.83
N LEU A 54 4.02 0.61 -8.27
CA LEU A 54 2.86 -0.01 -8.89
C LEU A 54 2.47 0.67 -10.20
N ILE A 55 2.41 2.01 -10.25
CA ILE A 55 2.11 2.77 -11.46
C ILE A 55 3.19 2.55 -12.53
N ILE A 56 4.47 2.59 -12.17
CA ILE A 56 5.58 2.34 -13.09
C ILE A 56 5.45 0.95 -13.71
N ALA A 57 5.26 -0.09 -12.90
CA ALA A 57 5.16 -1.47 -13.37
C ALA A 57 3.90 -1.70 -14.22
N SER A 58 2.73 -1.27 -13.76
CA SER A 58 1.47 -1.46 -14.49
C SER A 58 1.42 -0.69 -15.80
N THR A 59 1.85 0.57 -15.80
CA THR A 59 1.82 1.42 -17.00
C THR A 59 2.84 0.98 -18.04
N SER A 60 4.05 0.60 -17.62
CA SER A 60 5.06 0.08 -18.54
C SER A 60 4.66 -1.25 -19.18
N LEU A 61 4.04 -2.15 -18.39
CA LEU A 61 3.50 -3.40 -18.91
C LEU A 61 2.34 -3.16 -19.87
N ALA A 62 1.38 -2.30 -19.50
CA ALA A 62 0.25 -1.94 -20.35
C ALA A 62 0.72 -1.31 -21.67
N MET A 63 1.68 -0.39 -21.62
CA MET A 63 2.24 0.25 -22.81
C MET A 63 2.97 -0.77 -23.69
N GLY A 64 3.80 -1.63 -23.10
CA GLY A 64 4.51 -2.67 -23.86
C GLY A 64 3.55 -3.64 -24.55
N MET A 65 2.50 -4.09 -23.85
CA MET A 65 1.48 -4.96 -24.42
C MET A 65 0.66 -4.27 -25.50
N TYR A 66 0.27 -3.01 -25.29
CA TYR A 66 -0.47 -2.21 -26.27
C TYR A 66 0.30 -2.06 -27.58
N VAL A 67 1.59 -1.74 -27.49
CA VAL A 67 2.48 -1.59 -28.65
C VAL A 67 2.65 -2.91 -29.37
N GLN A 68 2.85 -4.00 -28.64
CA GLN A 68 2.96 -5.33 -29.23
C GLN A 68 1.67 -5.73 -29.96
N PHE A 69 0.52 -5.48 -29.35
CA PHE A 69 -0.79 -5.77 -29.93
C PHE A 69 -1.04 -4.94 -31.20
N SER A 70 -0.81 -3.63 -31.13
CA SER A 70 -0.97 -2.69 -32.25
C SER A 70 -0.13 -3.10 -33.46
N GLN A 71 1.14 -3.47 -33.25
CA GLN A 71 2.04 -3.86 -34.34
C GLN A 71 1.77 -5.27 -34.89
N SER A 72 1.21 -6.17 -34.07
CA SER A 72 0.78 -7.50 -34.53
C SER A 72 -0.55 -7.48 -35.30
N SER A 73 -1.31 -6.40 -35.21
CA SER A 73 -2.63 -6.25 -35.83
C SER A 73 -2.48 -5.92 -37.32
N GLY A 74 -2.28 -6.94 -38.14
CA GLY A 74 -2.29 -6.79 -39.60
C GLY A 74 -3.69 -6.48 -40.15
N PRO A 75 -3.81 -5.96 -41.40
CA PRO A 75 -5.09 -5.77 -42.05
C PRO A 75 -5.82 -7.12 -42.17
N ALA A 76 -7.06 -7.17 -41.70
CA ALA A 76 -7.86 -8.40 -41.67
C ALA A 76 -9.14 -8.22 -42.51
N THR A 77 -9.57 -9.28 -43.19
CA THR A 77 -10.87 -9.29 -43.86
C THR A 77 -11.85 -10.11 -43.04
N VAL A 78 -12.89 -9.46 -42.53
CA VAL A 78 -13.97 -10.12 -41.78
C VAL A 78 -15.16 -10.32 -42.72
N LEU A 79 -15.75 -11.52 -42.71
CA LEU A 79 -16.95 -11.81 -43.47
C LEU A 79 -18.18 -11.32 -42.68
N ASP A 80 -18.84 -10.29 -43.19
CA ASP A 80 -20.11 -9.80 -42.67
C ASP A 80 -21.21 -10.03 -43.72
N HIS A 81 -22.19 -10.87 -43.39
CA HIS A 81 -23.30 -11.21 -44.29
C HIS A 81 -22.85 -11.64 -45.71
N GLY A 82 -21.75 -12.41 -45.81
CA GLY A 82 -21.20 -12.88 -47.09
C GLY A 82 -20.44 -11.82 -47.90
N ARG A 83 -20.24 -10.61 -47.35
CA ARG A 83 -19.35 -9.58 -47.91
C ARG A 83 -18.08 -9.47 -47.07
N GLY A 84 -16.92 -9.45 -47.73
CA GLY A 84 -15.65 -9.20 -47.06
C GLY A 84 -15.50 -7.73 -46.73
N ILE A 85 -15.47 -7.37 -45.45
CA ILE A 85 -15.15 -6.03 -44.97
C ILE A 85 -13.66 -6.01 -44.60
N ALA A 86 -12.91 -5.11 -45.21
CA ALA A 86 -11.52 -4.87 -44.85
C ALA A 86 -11.45 -4.04 -43.56
N VAL A 87 -10.86 -4.61 -42.52
CA VAL A 87 -10.53 -3.92 -41.28
C VAL A 87 -9.10 -3.42 -41.40
N PRO A 88 -8.87 -2.09 -41.45
CA PRO A 88 -7.53 -1.54 -41.53
C PRO A 88 -6.74 -1.86 -40.26
N ALA A 89 -5.43 -2.05 -40.40
CA ALA A 89 -4.53 -2.18 -39.27
C ALA A 89 -4.61 -0.94 -38.36
N LEU A 90 -4.46 -1.14 -37.06
CA LEU A 90 -4.29 -0.03 -36.12
C LEU A 90 -2.99 0.71 -36.46
N PRO A 91 -2.98 2.05 -36.50
CA PRO A 91 -1.74 2.80 -36.71
C PRO A 91 -0.79 2.48 -35.56
N GLY A 92 0.36 1.90 -35.90
CA GLY A 92 1.43 1.62 -34.94
C GLY A 92 2.21 2.88 -34.57
N ILE A 93 2.91 2.83 -33.45
CA ILE A 93 3.77 3.93 -32.96
C ILE A 93 4.92 4.24 -33.95
N ASP A 94 5.28 3.28 -34.80
CA ASP A 94 6.24 3.43 -35.90
C ASP A 94 5.85 4.52 -36.91
N GLN A 95 4.56 4.80 -37.07
CA GLN A 95 4.06 5.89 -37.93
C GLN A 95 4.21 7.28 -37.27
N ALA A 96 4.32 7.34 -35.95
CA ALA A 96 4.45 8.58 -35.19
C ALA A 96 5.91 9.04 -35.03
N VAL A 97 6.89 8.16 -35.28
CA VAL A 97 8.33 8.44 -35.06
C VAL A 97 9.09 8.37 -36.40
N PRO A 98 9.78 9.43 -36.85
CA PRO A 98 10.48 9.41 -38.13
C PRO A 98 11.90 8.80 -38.06
N GLY A 99 12.28 8.03 -39.08
CA GLY A 99 13.67 7.69 -39.39
C GLY A 99 14.33 6.64 -38.47
N LEU A 100 15.63 6.82 -38.16
CA LEU A 100 16.47 5.86 -37.43
C LEU A 100 15.95 5.52 -36.02
N LEU A 101 15.08 6.36 -35.46
CA LEU A 101 14.44 6.17 -34.15
C LEU A 101 13.31 5.13 -34.20
N GLN A 102 12.87 4.67 -35.36
CA GLN A 102 11.80 3.66 -35.46
C GLN A 102 12.21 2.30 -34.88
N ILE A 103 13.48 1.91 -35.04
CA ILE A 103 13.98 0.57 -34.70
C ILE A 103 13.85 0.26 -33.19
N PRO A 104 14.25 1.14 -32.24
CA PRO A 104 14.01 0.87 -30.83
C PRO A 104 12.52 0.99 -30.43
N PHE A 105 11.70 1.75 -31.16
CA PHE A 105 10.28 1.96 -30.80
C PHE A 105 9.33 0.91 -31.43
N SER A 106 9.88 0.01 -32.26
CA SER A 106 9.12 -1.02 -32.98
C SER A 106 8.94 -2.33 -32.19
N THR A 107 9.08 -2.34 -30.86
CA THR A 107 8.80 -3.55 -30.06
C THR A 107 8.12 -3.19 -28.76
N GLY A 108 7.17 -4.03 -28.33
CA GLY A 108 6.51 -3.87 -27.04
C GLY A 108 7.48 -3.93 -25.85
N ILE A 109 8.51 -4.76 -25.95
CA ILE A 109 9.55 -4.91 -24.92
C ILE A 109 10.28 -3.58 -24.70
N THR A 110 10.72 -2.93 -25.77
CA THR A 110 11.50 -1.69 -25.66
C THR A 110 10.62 -0.53 -25.23
N MET A 111 9.38 -0.43 -25.73
CA MET A 111 8.45 0.60 -25.29
C MET A 111 8.07 0.46 -23.82
N GLY A 112 7.87 -0.77 -23.33
CA GLY A 112 7.67 -1.02 -21.90
C GLY A 112 8.89 -0.58 -21.08
N ALA A 113 10.10 -0.94 -21.50
CA ALA A 113 11.33 -0.55 -20.81
C ALA A 113 11.55 0.98 -20.79
N ILE A 114 11.35 1.66 -21.92
CA ILE A 114 11.44 3.13 -22.01
C ILE A 114 10.40 3.77 -21.09
N THR A 115 9.17 3.30 -21.12
CA THR A 115 8.08 3.81 -20.26
C THR A 115 8.45 3.64 -18.78
N ALA A 116 8.98 2.48 -18.40
CA ALA A 116 9.44 2.22 -17.03
C ALA A 116 10.58 3.18 -16.62
N ILE A 117 11.58 3.38 -17.49
CA ILE A 117 12.71 4.29 -17.23
C ILE A 117 12.23 5.74 -17.10
N VAL A 118 11.39 6.20 -18.01
CA VAL A 118 10.86 7.57 -18.01
C VAL A 118 10.00 7.81 -16.77
N LEU A 119 9.09 6.90 -16.43
CA LEU A 119 8.27 7.03 -15.23
C LEU A 119 9.12 6.95 -13.96
N ASN A 120 10.14 6.08 -13.92
CA ASN A 120 11.08 6.02 -12.81
C ASN A 120 11.83 7.35 -12.64
N LEU A 121 12.34 7.94 -13.73
CA LEU A 121 13.00 9.26 -13.67
C LEU A 121 12.01 10.38 -13.31
N LEU A 122 10.78 10.32 -13.81
CA LEU A 122 9.77 11.31 -13.51
C LEU A 122 9.39 11.28 -12.01
N PHE A 123 9.09 10.09 -11.48
CA PHE A 123 8.64 9.93 -10.10
C PHE A 123 9.78 10.02 -9.07
N PHE A 124 11.00 9.61 -9.42
CA PHE A 124 12.12 9.58 -8.46
C PHE A 124 13.18 10.67 -8.70
N HIS A 125 13.27 11.28 -9.88
CA HIS A 125 14.27 12.33 -10.17
C HIS A 125 13.67 13.72 -10.50
N THR A 126 12.42 13.81 -10.95
CA THR A 126 11.83 15.09 -11.40
C THR A 126 10.72 15.60 -10.47
N GLY A 127 10.08 14.71 -9.70
CA GLY A 127 9.18 15.08 -8.61
C GLY A 127 9.94 15.33 -7.32
N SER A 128 9.67 16.46 -6.67
CA SER A 128 10.12 16.76 -5.29
C SER A 128 9.94 15.53 -4.40
N ARG A 129 10.95 15.20 -3.58
CA ARG A 129 10.78 14.29 -2.45
C ARG A 129 9.60 14.79 -1.61
N GLY A 130 8.51 14.04 -1.59
CA GLY A 130 7.37 14.32 -0.72
C GLY A 130 6.05 14.23 -1.46
N VAL A 131 5.27 13.24 -1.07
CA VAL A 131 3.83 13.15 -1.33
C VAL A 131 3.18 14.50 -1.04
N ALA A 132 2.43 15.01 -2.01
CA ALA A 132 1.54 16.13 -1.84
C ALA A 132 0.21 15.75 -2.48
N VAL A 133 -0.80 15.44 -1.65
CA VAL A 133 -2.16 15.19 -2.14
C VAL A 133 -3.18 15.81 -1.17
N ALA A 134 -4.34 16.12 -1.74
CA ALA A 134 -5.31 17.13 -1.36
C ALA A 134 -6.20 16.78 -0.15
N GLY A 135 -6.72 17.85 0.47
CA GLY A 135 -7.87 17.82 1.37
C GLY A 135 -7.50 17.89 2.86
N GLY A 136 -7.71 19.05 3.49
CA GLY A 136 -7.82 19.13 4.95
C GLY A 136 -6.53 19.24 5.77
N GLY A 137 -5.54 20.03 5.32
CA GLY A 137 -4.46 20.50 6.21
C GLY A 137 -3.38 19.46 6.56
N ALA A 138 -2.80 18.80 5.55
CA ALA A 138 -1.77 17.78 5.75
C ALA A 138 -0.36 18.35 5.97
N ILE A 139 0.38 17.73 6.90
CA ILE A 139 1.75 18.09 7.29
C ILE A 139 2.72 17.29 6.42
N ARG A 140 3.63 17.96 5.71
CA ARG A 140 4.63 17.29 4.86
C ARG A 140 5.68 16.60 5.71
N LEU A 141 6.16 15.42 5.32
CA LEU A 141 7.20 14.71 6.08
C LEU A 141 8.49 15.54 6.29
N ALA A 142 8.86 16.36 5.30
CA ALA A 142 9.95 17.32 5.45
C ALA A 142 9.67 18.32 6.59
N GLN A 143 8.43 18.80 6.70
CA GLN A 143 8.00 19.66 7.80
C GLN A 143 8.01 18.89 9.13
N VAL A 144 7.59 17.62 9.16
CA VAL A 144 7.66 16.76 10.36
C VAL A 144 9.10 16.62 10.85
N ASN A 145 10.05 16.43 9.94
CA ASN A 145 11.48 16.33 10.27
C ASN A 145 12.07 17.63 10.82
N GLU A 146 11.45 18.77 10.52
CA GLU A 146 11.86 20.09 11.01
C GLU A 146 11.08 20.57 12.25
N MET A 147 10.05 19.83 12.69
CA MET A 147 9.25 20.22 13.85
C MET A 147 10.07 20.33 15.14
N THR A 148 9.70 21.30 15.96
CA THR A 148 10.06 21.29 17.39
C THR A 148 9.27 20.20 18.13
N LEU A 149 9.74 19.79 19.30
CA LEU A 149 9.06 18.79 20.12
C LEU A 149 7.62 19.20 20.46
N GLU A 150 7.40 20.48 20.78
CA GLU A 150 6.06 21.01 21.09
C GLU A 150 5.11 20.93 19.89
N GLN A 151 5.60 21.27 18.69
CA GLN A 151 4.83 21.14 17.46
C GLN A 151 4.50 19.67 17.18
N PHE A 152 5.47 18.77 17.34
CA PHE A 152 5.28 17.34 17.12
C PHE A 152 4.25 16.76 18.11
N ARG A 153 4.31 17.14 19.40
CA ARG A 153 3.30 16.78 20.41
C ARG A 153 1.92 17.29 20.04
N ARG A 154 1.79 18.57 19.65
CA ARG A 154 0.51 19.15 19.26
C ARG A 154 -0.09 18.48 18.02
N THR A 155 0.75 18.08 17.08
CA THR A 155 0.31 17.42 15.85
C THR A 155 -0.09 15.97 16.08
N PHE A 156 0.73 15.19 16.78
CA PHE A 156 0.61 13.74 16.84
C PHE A 156 0.12 13.21 18.20
N GLY A 157 -0.09 14.08 19.20
CA GLY A 157 -0.57 13.69 20.53
C GLY A 157 -1.87 12.90 20.48
N GLY A 158 -2.83 13.36 19.67
CA GLY A 158 -4.11 12.69 19.48
C GLY A 158 -4.03 11.26 18.92
N LEU A 159 -2.89 10.85 18.32
CA LEU A 159 -2.74 9.46 17.85
C LEU A 159 -2.75 8.45 19.00
N VAL A 160 -2.25 8.88 20.17
CA VAL A 160 -2.00 8.02 21.34
C VAL A 160 -2.58 8.66 22.61
N GLN A 161 -3.75 9.30 22.48
CA GLN A 161 -4.49 9.92 23.59
C GLN A 161 -3.64 10.89 24.42
N ASP A 162 -2.81 11.69 23.75
CA ASP A 162 -1.92 12.69 24.35
C ASP A 162 -0.88 12.14 25.35
N VAL A 163 -0.60 10.84 25.30
CA VAL A 163 0.45 10.21 26.11
C VAL A 163 1.83 10.63 25.59
N HIS A 164 2.41 11.62 26.26
CA HIS A 164 3.61 12.31 25.78
C HIS A 164 4.84 11.42 25.63
N TRP A 165 5.02 10.41 26.48
CA TRP A 165 6.24 9.60 26.43
C TRP A 165 6.37 8.83 25.11
N VAL A 166 5.26 8.37 24.53
CA VAL A 166 5.22 7.70 23.22
C VAL A 166 5.65 8.66 22.13
N VAL A 167 5.03 9.84 22.12
CA VAL A 167 5.26 10.89 21.12
C VAL A 167 6.70 11.40 21.17
N ASP A 168 7.24 11.59 22.38
CA ASP A 168 8.63 12.00 22.61
C ASP A 168 9.63 10.96 22.11
N ARG A 169 9.34 9.67 22.33
CA ARG A 169 10.21 8.57 21.91
C ARG A 169 10.19 8.42 20.40
N ALA A 170 9.03 8.54 19.77
CA ALA A 170 8.91 8.60 18.30
C ALA A 170 9.68 9.81 17.73
N TYR A 171 9.55 10.99 18.34
CA TYR A 171 10.25 12.22 17.91
C TYR A 171 11.77 12.08 17.87
N ARG A 172 12.36 11.28 18.77
CA ARG A 172 13.81 11.02 18.84
C ARG A 172 14.33 10.15 17.70
N GLN A 173 13.46 9.46 16.97
CA GLN A 173 13.84 8.58 15.86
C GLN A 173 14.01 9.32 14.52
N ARG A 174 13.79 10.64 14.50
CA ARG A 174 14.00 11.47 13.32
C ARG A 174 15.46 11.47 12.86
N PRO A 175 15.72 11.68 11.55
CA PRO A 175 14.74 11.98 10.49
C PRO A 175 14.06 10.74 9.92
N PHE A 176 12.79 10.88 9.54
CA PHE A 176 12.01 9.83 8.87
C PHE A 176 12.19 9.90 7.35
N ALA A 177 12.40 8.76 6.68
CA ALA A 177 12.56 8.72 5.23
C ALA A 177 11.21 8.81 4.49
N ASP A 178 10.18 8.16 5.03
CA ASP A 178 8.81 8.14 4.52
C ASP A 178 7.75 8.06 5.65
N ALA A 179 6.48 7.95 5.28
CA ALA A 179 5.38 7.83 6.24
C ALA A 179 5.37 6.47 6.97
N HIS A 180 5.95 5.43 6.38
CA HIS A 180 6.08 4.13 7.02
C HIS A 180 7.08 4.20 8.16
N ASP A 181 8.25 4.83 7.97
CA ASP A 181 9.23 5.09 9.04
C ASP A 181 8.60 5.85 10.23
N LEU A 182 7.85 6.92 9.93
CA LEU A 182 7.16 7.70 10.97
C LEU A 182 6.15 6.85 11.75
N ARG A 183 5.35 6.02 11.05
CA ARG A 183 4.39 5.10 11.68
C ARG A 183 5.12 4.06 12.55
N SER A 184 6.17 3.44 12.00
CA SER A 184 6.98 2.44 12.69
C SER A 184 7.58 3.02 13.97
N ALA A 185 8.00 4.29 13.97
CA ALA A 185 8.52 4.95 15.16
C ALA A 185 7.48 5.06 16.30
N PHE A 186 6.20 5.31 15.99
CA PHE A 186 5.14 5.29 17.00
C PHE A 186 4.87 3.89 17.53
N GLN A 187 4.79 2.89 16.65
CA GLN A 187 4.56 1.50 17.06
C GLN A 187 5.71 0.96 17.92
N GLU A 188 6.95 1.21 17.51
CA GLU A 188 8.13 0.85 18.28
C GLU A 188 8.14 1.56 19.63
N ALA A 189 7.84 2.86 19.67
CA ALA A 189 7.77 3.60 20.92
C ALA A 189 6.79 2.94 21.90
N MET A 190 5.55 2.64 21.48
CA MET A 190 4.53 2.01 22.33
C MET A 190 4.95 0.62 22.82
N LEU A 191 5.42 -0.24 21.90
CA LEU A 191 5.72 -1.64 22.18
C LEU A 191 6.98 -1.84 23.02
N THR A 192 7.91 -0.89 22.98
CA THR A 192 9.16 -0.92 23.77
C THR A 192 9.06 -0.19 25.11
N GLY A 193 7.88 0.36 25.44
CA GLY A 193 7.62 0.97 26.74
C GLY A 193 7.81 0.02 27.92
N SER A 194 8.14 0.57 29.08
CA SER A 194 8.15 -0.20 30.33
C SER A 194 6.72 -0.68 30.68
N ASP A 195 6.61 -1.66 31.57
CA ASP A 195 5.31 -2.14 32.04
C ASP A 195 4.43 -1.00 32.61
N GLU A 196 5.03 -0.03 33.31
CA GLU A 196 4.34 1.14 33.86
C GLU A 196 3.89 2.10 32.76
N GLU A 197 4.78 2.41 31.80
CA GLU A 197 4.47 3.27 30.64
C GLU A 197 3.35 2.67 29.78
N GLN A 198 3.37 1.36 29.56
CA GLN A 198 2.34 0.63 28.82
C GLN A 198 0.99 0.67 29.55
N LEU A 199 0.97 0.49 30.86
CA LEU A 199 -0.26 0.59 31.66
C LEU A 199 -0.81 2.02 31.69
N GLU A 200 0.05 3.03 31.73
CA GLU A 200 -0.34 4.44 31.59
C GLU A 200 -1.03 4.67 30.24
N LEU A 201 -0.43 4.19 29.14
CA LEU A 201 -1.00 4.29 27.80
C LEU A 201 -2.33 3.55 27.66
N ILE A 202 -2.46 2.35 28.24
CA ILE A 202 -3.74 1.63 28.21
C ILE A 202 -4.78 2.38 29.04
N GLY A 203 -4.39 2.88 30.21
CA GLY A 203 -5.27 3.60 31.14
C GLY A 203 -5.77 4.95 30.61
N SER A 204 -5.14 5.53 29.58
CA SER A 204 -5.60 6.78 28.96
C SER A 204 -6.79 6.59 28.01
N PHE A 205 -7.17 5.35 27.69
CA PHE A 205 -8.34 5.08 26.86
C PHE A 205 -9.62 5.06 27.72
N PRO A 206 -10.72 5.68 27.24
CA PRO A 206 -12.00 5.61 27.94
C PRO A 206 -12.57 4.18 27.91
N ASP A 207 -13.36 3.84 28.93
CA ASP A 207 -14.11 2.58 28.93
C ASP A 207 -15.16 2.57 27.79
N LEU A 208 -15.49 1.36 27.32
CA LEU A 208 -16.53 1.17 26.33
C LEU A 208 -17.90 1.60 26.90
N GLY A 209 -18.57 2.50 26.18
CA GLY A 209 -19.85 3.07 26.63
C GLY A 209 -19.72 4.21 27.64
N ALA A 210 -18.51 4.75 27.87
CA ALA A 210 -18.35 5.97 28.66
C ALA A 210 -18.98 7.18 27.94
N GLU A 211 -19.80 7.93 28.67
CA GLU A 211 -20.43 9.18 28.24
C GLU A 211 -19.74 10.38 28.89
N ASP A 212 -19.67 11.51 28.19
CA ASP A 212 -19.20 12.77 28.74
C ASP A 212 -20.30 13.46 29.57
N GLU A 213 -19.99 14.64 30.13
CA GLU A 213 -20.94 15.43 30.92
C GLU A 213 -22.18 15.88 30.12
N ALA A 214 -22.14 15.81 28.79
CA ALA A 214 -23.24 16.13 27.89
C ALA A 214 -24.06 14.90 27.48
N GLY A 215 -23.67 13.70 27.92
CA GLY A 215 -24.31 12.43 27.54
C GLY A 215 -23.87 11.92 26.15
N GLU A 216 -22.82 12.48 25.57
CA GLU A 216 -22.25 12.04 24.30
C GLU A 216 -21.18 10.97 24.56
N MET A 217 -21.11 9.94 23.72
CA MET A 217 -20.11 8.89 23.92
C MET A 217 -18.69 9.42 23.69
N VAL A 218 -17.86 9.32 24.73
CA VAL A 218 -16.46 9.78 24.76
C VAL A 218 -15.60 9.01 23.76
N ALA A 219 -15.99 7.78 23.48
CA ALA A 219 -15.22 6.87 22.64
C ALA A 219 -15.54 7.12 21.15
N VAL A 220 -15.07 8.26 20.61
CA VAL A 220 -15.30 8.72 19.22
C VAL A 220 -15.00 7.66 18.15
N ASP A 221 -14.05 6.76 18.43
CA ASP A 221 -13.67 5.67 17.51
C ASP A 221 -14.65 4.49 17.50
N HIS A 222 -15.66 4.47 18.38
CA HIS A 222 -16.61 3.37 18.56
C HIS A 222 -17.95 3.64 17.86
N THR A 223 -17.89 3.90 16.55
CA THR A 223 -19.08 4.13 15.70
C THR A 223 -20.10 3.00 15.78
N ILE A 224 -19.68 1.76 16.07
CA ILE A 224 -20.59 0.61 16.25
C ILE A 224 -21.49 0.80 17.47
N LEU A 225 -20.96 1.34 18.58
CA LEU A 225 -21.72 1.52 19.81
C LEU A 225 -22.88 2.51 19.61
N GLN A 226 -22.76 3.45 18.66
CA GLN A 226 -23.82 4.42 18.32
C GLN A 226 -25.04 3.77 17.65
N THR A 227 -24.91 2.54 17.18
CA THR A 227 -25.97 1.80 16.45
C THR A 227 -26.60 0.67 17.27
N LEU A 228 -26.11 0.43 18.48
CA LEU A 228 -26.60 -0.63 19.35
C LEU A 228 -27.90 -0.24 20.05
N ASP A 229 -28.73 -1.23 20.32
CA ASP A 229 -29.86 -1.03 21.22
C ASP A 229 -29.41 -0.97 22.69
N GLU A 230 -30.33 -0.57 23.57
CA GLU A 230 -30.05 -0.39 25.01
C GLU A 230 -29.63 -1.71 25.68
N ALA A 231 -30.17 -2.86 25.26
CA ALA A 231 -29.82 -4.15 25.84
C ALA A 231 -28.42 -4.59 25.40
N GLU A 232 -28.06 -4.35 24.14
CA GLU A 232 -26.74 -4.59 23.59
C GLU A 232 -25.68 -3.70 24.24
N LEU A 233 -25.96 -2.41 24.41
CA LEU A 233 -25.07 -1.48 25.10
C LEU A 233 -24.80 -1.92 26.54
N ASN A 234 -25.85 -2.31 27.29
CA ASN A 234 -25.72 -2.80 28.65
C ASN A 234 -24.80 -4.03 28.77
N ASN A 235 -24.81 -4.92 27.77
CA ASN A 235 -23.90 -6.07 27.75
C ASN A 235 -22.44 -5.65 27.50
N VAL A 236 -22.19 -4.66 26.65
CA VAL A 236 -20.84 -4.11 26.45
C VAL A 236 -20.32 -3.47 27.74
N VAL A 237 -21.15 -2.65 28.39
CA VAL A 237 -20.79 -1.98 29.66
C VAL A 237 -20.51 -3.01 30.75
N SER A 238 -21.34 -4.06 30.86
CA SER A 238 -21.13 -5.17 31.80
C SER A 238 -19.79 -5.89 31.55
N LEU A 239 -19.47 -6.18 30.29
CA LEU A 239 -18.19 -6.77 29.90
C LEU A 239 -17.02 -5.85 30.25
N ALA A 240 -17.09 -4.56 29.91
CA ALA A 240 -16.03 -3.60 30.21
C ALA A 240 -15.79 -3.45 31.72
N THR A 241 -16.87 -3.45 32.51
CA THR A 241 -16.81 -3.42 33.98
C THR A 241 -16.11 -4.65 34.54
N ALA A 242 -16.55 -5.86 34.16
CA ALA A 242 -15.96 -7.11 34.60
C ALA A 242 -14.49 -7.24 34.18
N TYR A 243 -14.16 -6.78 32.97
CA TYR A 243 -12.78 -6.75 32.47
C TYR A 243 -11.90 -5.83 33.31
N ARG A 244 -12.37 -4.62 33.61
CA ARG A 244 -11.62 -3.64 34.41
C ARG A 244 -11.40 -4.11 35.84
N GLU A 245 -12.40 -4.76 36.45
CA GLU A 245 -12.26 -5.39 37.77
C GLU A 245 -11.21 -6.50 37.78
N HIS A 246 -11.11 -7.27 36.69
CA HIS A 246 -10.18 -8.39 36.61
C HIS A 246 -8.73 -7.97 36.31
N PHE A 247 -8.52 -7.08 35.34
CA PHE A 247 -7.19 -6.70 34.86
C PHE A 247 -6.67 -5.37 35.42
N GLY A 248 -7.55 -4.51 35.95
CA GLY A 248 -7.19 -3.19 36.49
C GLY A 248 -7.01 -2.08 35.46
N PHE A 249 -7.31 -2.34 34.19
CA PHE A 249 -7.22 -1.38 33.08
C PHE A 249 -8.39 -1.55 32.10
N PRO A 250 -8.71 -0.54 31.26
CA PRO A 250 -9.89 -0.57 30.39
C PRO A 250 -9.79 -1.62 29.28
N LEU A 251 -10.95 -2.11 28.83
CA LEU A 251 -11.06 -2.97 27.66
C LEU A 251 -10.89 -2.14 26.38
N VAL A 252 -9.70 -2.16 25.79
CA VAL A 252 -9.43 -1.47 24.52
C VAL A 252 -9.75 -2.39 23.34
N VAL A 253 -10.52 -1.88 22.39
CA VAL A 253 -10.89 -2.54 21.14
C VAL A 253 -10.83 -1.55 19.98
N CYS A 254 -10.22 -1.95 18.87
CA CYS A 254 -10.25 -1.19 17.63
C CYS A 254 -11.60 -1.37 16.93
N ALA A 255 -12.53 -0.44 17.16
CA ALA A 255 -13.88 -0.53 16.63
C ALA A 255 -13.93 -0.56 15.09
N ARG A 256 -13.00 0.10 14.39
CA ARG A 256 -12.92 0.05 12.90
C ARG A 256 -12.73 -1.37 12.32
N GLU A 257 -12.21 -2.33 13.10
CA GLU A 257 -12.07 -3.73 12.66
C GLU A 257 -13.21 -4.64 13.14
N THR A 258 -14.05 -4.17 14.05
CA THR A 258 -15.04 -4.99 14.72
C THR A 258 -16.41 -4.82 14.10
N GLU A 259 -16.60 -5.31 12.87
CA GLU A 259 -17.83 -5.08 12.08
C GLU A 259 -19.15 -5.52 12.74
N ARG A 260 -19.12 -6.30 13.83
CA ARG A 260 -20.33 -6.82 14.51
C ARG A 260 -20.16 -6.87 16.04
N TYR A 261 -21.18 -6.42 16.75
CA TYR A 261 -21.29 -6.45 18.22
C TYR A 261 -21.04 -7.84 18.84
N GLU A 262 -21.59 -8.91 18.26
CA GLU A 262 -21.36 -10.27 18.76
C GLU A 262 -19.87 -10.67 18.77
N ARG A 263 -19.08 -10.17 17.81
CA ARG A 263 -17.64 -10.43 17.78
C ARG A 263 -16.91 -9.66 18.87
N LEU A 264 -17.33 -8.43 19.17
CA LEU A 264 -16.80 -7.65 20.29
C LEU A 264 -16.97 -8.43 21.59
N LEU A 265 -18.20 -8.87 21.89
CA LEU A 265 -18.48 -9.62 23.12
C LEU A 265 -17.70 -10.92 23.19
N ARG A 266 -17.72 -11.74 22.13
CA ARG A 266 -17.00 -13.01 22.11
C ARG A 266 -15.49 -12.79 22.31
N SER A 267 -14.92 -11.80 21.63
CA SER A 267 -13.51 -11.46 21.77
C SER A 267 -13.19 -11.00 23.19
N GLY A 268 -13.99 -10.10 23.76
CA GLY A 268 -13.78 -9.59 25.11
C GLY A 268 -13.88 -10.69 26.17
N TRP A 269 -14.91 -11.54 26.10
CA TRP A 269 -15.03 -12.68 27.02
C TRP A 269 -13.90 -13.68 26.87
N SER A 270 -13.42 -13.96 25.64
CA SER A 270 -12.27 -14.85 25.46
C SER A 270 -10.97 -14.29 26.03
N ARG A 271 -10.83 -12.96 26.06
CA ARG A 271 -9.66 -12.27 26.64
C ARG A 271 -9.61 -12.37 28.16
N MET A 272 -10.75 -12.60 28.83
CA MET A 272 -10.81 -12.81 30.29
C MET A 272 -10.01 -14.04 30.77
N GLU A 273 -9.72 -14.98 29.88
CA GLU A 273 -8.92 -16.17 30.20
C GLU A 273 -7.41 -15.93 30.10
N ASN A 274 -6.98 -14.75 29.62
CA ASN A 274 -5.57 -14.42 29.46
C ASN A 274 -4.89 -14.12 30.80
N SER A 275 -3.58 -14.36 30.86
CA SER A 275 -2.75 -13.81 31.93
C SER A 275 -2.62 -12.29 31.79
N ALA A 276 -2.43 -11.57 32.90
CA ALA A 276 -2.32 -10.11 32.87
C ALA A 276 -1.23 -9.58 31.91
N THR A 277 -0.07 -10.26 31.81
CA THR A 277 0.99 -9.89 30.86
C THR A 277 0.59 -10.11 29.41
N SER A 278 -0.10 -11.22 29.12
CA SER A 278 -0.61 -11.51 27.78
C SER A 278 -1.69 -10.51 27.39
N GLU A 279 -2.58 -10.18 28.32
CA GLU A 279 -3.67 -9.25 28.07
C GLU A 279 -3.18 -7.82 27.88
N ARG A 280 -2.18 -7.39 28.65
CA ARG A 280 -1.50 -6.11 28.43
C ARG A 280 -0.93 -6.03 27.02
N SER A 281 -0.27 -7.10 26.57
CA SER A 281 0.26 -7.18 25.20
C SER A 281 -0.85 -7.10 24.16
N PHE A 282 -1.98 -7.78 24.40
CA PHE A 282 -3.15 -7.73 23.52
C PHE A 282 -3.73 -6.32 23.43
N ALA A 283 -3.90 -5.64 24.57
CA ALA A 283 -4.39 -4.27 24.63
C ALA A 283 -3.48 -3.31 23.84
N LEU A 284 -2.16 -3.45 23.93
CA LEU A 284 -1.21 -2.64 23.14
C LEU A 284 -1.35 -2.88 21.63
N ILE A 285 -1.64 -4.11 21.19
CA ILE A 285 -1.90 -4.39 19.78
C ILE A 285 -3.19 -3.70 19.32
N GLU A 286 -4.24 -3.70 20.13
CA GLU A 286 -5.48 -2.97 19.82
C GLU A 286 -5.24 -1.45 19.75
N ILE A 287 -4.43 -0.89 20.66
CA ILE A 287 -4.01 0.51 20.63
C ILE A 287 -3.19 0.82 19.37
N ALA A 288 -2.26 -0.06 18.99
CA ALA A 288 -1.47 0.12 17.77
C ALA A 288 -2.35 0.15 16.51
N LYS A 289 -3.43 -0.65 16.46
CA LYS A 289 -4.42 -0.59 15.38
C LYS A 289 -5.17 0.75 15.38
N ILE A 290 -5.65 1.20 16.53
CA ILE A 290 -6.34 2.50 16.65
C ILE A 290 -5.42 3.62 16.19
N ALA A 291 -4.18 3.65 16.68
CA ALA A 291 -3.17 4.63 16.29
C ALA A 291 -2.89 4.58 14.78
N ASN A 292 -2.88 3.40 14.14
CA ASN A 292 -2.73 3.29 12.69
C ASN A 292 -3.90 3.93 11.94
N TYR A 293 -5.14 3.67 12.34
CA TYR A 293 -6.30 4.29 11.71
C TYR A 293 -6.32 5.81 11.90
N ARG A 294 -5.99 6.30 13.10
CA ARG A 294 -5.85 7.74 13.36
C ARG A 294 -4.70 8.35 12.56
N PHE A 295 -3.60 7.61 12.38
CA PHE A 295 -2.48 8.03 11.56
C PHE A 295 -2.88 8.13 10.09
N ASP A 296 -3.64 7.16 9.57
CA ASP A 296 -4.15 7.17 8.20
C ASP A 296 -5.11 8.36 7.96
N ASP A 297 -5.89 8.75 8.96
CA ASP A 297 -6.75 9.94 8.88
C ASP A 297 -5.94 11.25 8.96
N LEU A 298 -4.93 11.32 9.83
CA LEU A 298 -4.09 12.50 10.04
C LEU A 298 -3.09 12.73 8.90
N VAL A 299 -2.60 11.64 8.31
CA VAL A 299 -1.61 11.59 7.24
C VAL A 299 -2.27 10.88 6.05
N ALA A 300 -3.07 11.63 5.29
CA ALA A 300 -3.59 11.15 4.02
C ALA A 300 -2.43 10.64 3.13
N ASP A 301 -2.60 9.45 2.53
CA ASP A 301 -1.60 8.63 1.82
C ASP A 301 -0.58 7.84 2.67
N ALA A 302 -0.74 7.73 3.98
CA ALA A 302 0.13 6.85 4.78
C ALA A 302 -0.07 5.35 4.50
N ASN A 303 -1.25 4.94 3.99
CA ASN A 303 -1.60 3.55 3.71
C ASN A 303 -2.45 3.40 2.44
N PRO A 304 -1.81 3.28 1.25
CA PRO A 304 -2.51 3.25 -0.03
C PRO A 304 -3.40 2.00 -0.22
N ILE A 305 -3.14 0.90 0.51
CA ILE A 305 -3.95 -0.34 0.44
C ILE A 305 -5.31 -0.13 1.09
N THR A 306 -5.35 0.55 2.23
CA THR A 306 -6.58 0.86 2.98
C THR A 306 -7.43 1.87 2.21
N ALA A 307 -6.82 2.97 1.73
CA ALA A 307 -7.50 3.97 0.91
C ALA A 307 -8.13 3.37 -0.37
N ALA A 308 -7.44 2.46 -1.06
CA ALA A 308 -7.95 1.78 -2.24
C ALA A 308 -9.07 0.74 -1.94
N ARG A 309 -9.15 0.23 -0.71
CA ARG A 309 -10.23 -0.67 -0.26
C ARG A 309 -11.49 0.09 0.13
N PHE A 310 -11.35 1.22 0.84
CA PHE A 310 -12.50 1.97 1.37
C PHE A 310 -13.06 3.02 0.40
N GLY A 311 -12.26 3.58 -0.52
CA GLY A 311 -12.80 4.42 -1.60
C GLY A 311 -13.81 3.71 -2.49
N ARG A 312 -13.75 2.37 -2.57
CA ARG A 312 -14.73 1.56 -3.30
C ARG A 312 -16.07 1.39 -2.58
N PHE A 313 -16.12 1.63 -1.26
CA PHE A 313 -17.36 1.52 -0.47
C PHE A 313 -18.12 2.85 -0.36
N GLU A 314 -17.44 3.99 -0.36
CA GLU A 314 -18.11 5.30 -0.34
C GLU A 314 -18.85 5.60 -1.66
N ASP A 315 -18.30 5.19 -2.81
CA ASP A 315 -18.98 5.32 -4.12
C ASP A 315 -20.27 4.49 -4.22
N PHE A 316 -20.41 3.43 -3.41
CA PHE A 316 -21.61 2.59 -3.40
C PHE A 316 -22.77 3.19 -2.58
N HIS A 317 -22.48 4.11 -1.65
CA HIS A 317 -23.50 4.76 -0.81
C HIS A 317 -23.89 6.16 -1.31
N ALA A 318 -23.08 6.78 -2.17
CA ALA A 318 -23.44 8.06 -2.82
C ALA A 318 -24.40 7.91 -4.02
N THR A 319 -24.77 6.69 -4.41
CA THR A 319 -25.59 6.41 -5.60
C THR A 319 -26.91 5.69 -5.32
N ARG A 320 -27.55 5.96 -4.17
CA ARG A 320 -28.96 5.59 -3.94
C ARG A 320 -29.77 6.72 -3.33
#